data_AF-A0A7Y2GWR8-F1
#
_entry.id   AF-A0A7Y2GWR8-F1
#
_cell.length_a   1.000
_cell.length_b   1.000
_cell.length_c   1.000
_cell.angle_alpha   90.00
_cell.angle_beta   90.00
_cell.angle_gamma   90.00
#
_symmetry.space_group_name_H-M   'P 1'
#
loop_
_entity.id
_entity.type
_entity.pdbx_description
1 polymer ?
#
loop_
_entity_poly.entity_id
_entity_poly.type
_entity_poly.pdbx_seq_one_letter_code
_entity_poly.pdbx_strand_id
1 'polypeptide(L)'
;MEKQRKLQLKLILKLLGKVLTVLALPFFGYGFSVATSQMVKAAAPNNNRLISFGIGFVLFLIVWVIFRRALQVVCTFEHELTHLVFGLLFLKRPHAFVVTLREGGHVKLSGSNFLIFLAPYFFPTISYFLIPIAFFVPRESMPVYLSILGASVAFHLV
;
A
#
# COMPACT_ATOMS: atom_id res chain seq x y z
N MET A 1 -20.28 -41.73 1.13
CA MET A 1 -20.50 -40.87 2.32
C MET A 1 -19.42 -39.79 2.50
N GLU A 2 -18.13 -40.06 2.26
CA GLU A 2 -17.04 -39.09 2.49
C GLU A 2 -17.10 -37.82 1.60
N LYS A 3 -17.49 -37.95 0.33
CA LYS A 3 -17.63 -36.83 -0.61
C LYS A 3 -18.71 -35.83 -0.18
N GLN A 4 -19.83 -36.33 0.35
CA GLN A 4 -20.91 -35.52 0.92
C GLN A 4 -20.45 -34.78 2.18
N ARG A 5 -19.70 -35.44 3.08
CA ARG A 5 -19.13 -34.80 4.28
C ARG A 5 -18.14 -33.68 3.94
N LYS A 6 -17.26 -33.89 2.96
CA LYS A 6 -16.31 -32.86 2.48
C LYS A 6 -17.03 -31.66 1.85
N LEU A 7 -18.14 -31.89 1.16
CA LEU A 7 -18.96 -30.81 0.57
C LEU A 7 -19.66 -29.98 1.65
N GLN A 8 -20.27 -30.64 2.63
CA GLN A 8 -20.91 -30.00 3.79
C GLN A 8 -19.90 -29.18 4.60
N LEU A 9 -18.71 -29.73 4.87
CA LEU A 9 -17.66 -29.01 5.59
C LEU A 9 -17.20 -27.74 4.86
N LYS A 10 -17.02 -27.82 3.53
CA LYS A 10 -16.69 -26.65 2.70
C LYS A 10 -17.79 -25.60 2.71
N LEU A 11 -19.06 -26.01 2.72
CA LEU A 11 -20.20 -25.10 2.79
C LEU A 11 -20.24 -24.37 4.14
N ILE A 12 -20.07 -25.10 5.24
CA ILE A 12 -20.02 -24.55 6.60
C ILE A 12 -18.85 -23.57 6.75
N LEU A 13 -17.64 -23.93 6.28
CA LEU A 13 -16.48 -23.04 6.33
C LEU A 13 -16.72 -21.72 5.56
N LYS A 14 -17.34 -21.80 4.37
CA LYS A 14 -17.69 -20.63 3.58
C LYS A 14 -18.74 -19.76 4.29
N LEU A 15 -19.74 -20.37 4.92
CA LEU A 15 -20.78 -19.66 5.65
C LEU A 15 -20.19 -18.95 6.89
N LEU A 16 -19.38 -19.66 7.66
CA LEU A 16 -18.67 -19.14 8.83
C LEU A 16 -17.79 -17.96 8.44
N GLY A 17 -17.01 -18.09 7.37
CA GLY A 17 -16.17 -17.01 6.85
C GLY A 17 -16.97 -15.75 6.55
N LYS A 18 -18.12 -15.88 5.85
CA LYS A 18 -19.02 -14.77 5.55
C LYS A 18 -19.60 -14.11 6.80
N VAL A 19 -20.06 -14.91 7.76
CA VAL A 19 -20.62 -14.41 9.03
C VAL A 19 -19.55 -13.63 9.80
N LEU A 20 -18.34 -14.19 9.92
CA LEU A 20 -17.21 -13.51 10.56
C LEU A 20 -16.88 -12.18 9.84
N THR A 21 -16.95 -12.13 8.50
CA THR A 21 -16.70 -10.88 7.77
C THR A 21 -17.76 -9.82 8.08
N VAL A 22 -19.04 -10.20 8.06
CA VAL A 22 -20.16 -9.29 8.36
C VAL A 22 -20.10 -8.78 9.80
N LEU A 23 -19.73 -9.65 10.74
CA LEU A 23 -19.58 -9.27 12.15
C LEU A 23 -18.39 -8.34 12.37
N ALA A 24 -17.29 -8.51 11.63
CA ALA A 24 -16.10 -7.66 11.75
C ALA A 24 -16.25 -6.29 11.07
N LEU A 25 -17.07 -6.21 10.01
CA LEU A 25 -17.33 -4.99 9.23
C LEU A 25 -17.71 -3.75 10.07
N PRO A 26 -18.64 -3.81 11.05
CA PRO A 26 -18.96 -2.67 11.90
C PRO A 26 -17.82 -2.28 12.85
N PHE A 27 -16.99 -3.23 13.29
CA PHE A 27 -15.81 -2.92 14.11
C PHE A 27 -14.72 -2.21 13.30
N PHE A 28 -14.47 -2.68 12.07
CA PHE A 28 -13.55 -2.00 11.16
C PHE A 28 -14.09 -0.63 10.74
N GLY A 29 -15.38 -0.52 10.44
CA GLY A 29 -16.02 0.74 10.08
C GLY A 29 -15.98 1.75 11.22
N TYR A 30 -16.43 1.36 12.42
CA TYR A 30 -16.40 2.22 13.60
C TYR A 30 -14.97 2.59 14.01
N GLY A 31 -14.06 1.61 14.09
CA GLY A 31 -12.66 1.85 14.43
C GLY A 31 -11.97 2.77 13.42
N PHE A 32 -12.20 2.57 12.12
CA PHE A 32 -11.71 3.45 11.07
C PHE A 32 -12.28 4.86 11.22
N SER A 33 -13.60 5.02 11.36
CA SER A 33 -14.23 6.33 11.53
C SER A 33 -13.72 7.09 12.77
N VAL A 34 -13.55 6.39 13.89
CA VAL A 34 -12.99 6.98 15.12
C VAL A 34 -11.55 7.41 14.87
N ALA A 35 -10.70 6.55 14.30
CA ALA A 35 -9.32 6.89 13.99
C ALA A 35 -9.20 8.07 13.03
N THR A 36 -9.99 8.10 11.95
CA THR A 36 -10.04 9.22 11.01
C THR A 36 -10.49 10.50 11.72
N SER A 37 -11.53 10.43 12.56
CA SER A 37 -12.01 11.60 13.29
C SER A 37 -10.96 12.15 14.27
N GLN A 38 -10.18 11.27 14.90
CA GLN A 38 -9.07 11.66 15.76
C GLN A 38 -7.94 12.30 14.95
N MET A 39 -7.61 11.76 13.77
CA MET A 39 -6.61 12.34 12.89
C MET A 39 -7.03 13.72 12.37
N VAL A 40 -8.30 13.90 11.97
CA VAL A 40 -8.84 15.19 11.52
C VAL A 40 -8.81 16.21 12.66
N LYS A 41 -9.20 15.83 13.87
CA LYS A 41 -9.12 16.71 15.05
C LYS A 41 -7.67 17.04 15.44
N ALA A 42 -6.76 16.09 15.28
CA ALA A 42 -5.33 16.29 15.50
C ALA A 42 -4.64 17.05 14.34
N ALA A 43 -5.34 17.23 13.21
CA ALA A 43 -4.89 18.02 12.07
C ALA A 43 -5.11 19.52 12.27
N ALA A 44 -4.72 20.02 13.44
CA ALA A 44 -4.59 21.44 13.66
C ALA A 44 -3.46 22.00 12.77
N PRO A 45 -3.63 23.17 12.14
CA PRO A 45 -2.61 23.78 11.28
C PRO A 45 -1.28 24.08 11.99
N ASN A 46 -1.24 24.03 13.32
CA ASN A 46 -0.03 24.22 14.13
C ASN A 46 0.66 22.88 14.54
N ASN A 47 0.29 21.76 13.91
CA ASN A 47 0.93 20.48 14.19
C ASN A 47 2.19 20.31 13.34
N ASN A 48 3.37 20.58 13.94
CA ASN A 48 4.67 20.49 13.27
C ASN A 48 4.87 19.18 12.48
N ARG A 49 4.29 18.06 12.94
CA ARG A 49 4.39 16.77 12.25
C ARG A 49 3.70 16.77 10.88
N LEU A 50 2.50 17.33 10.81
CA LEU A 50 1.73 17.43 9.57
C LEU A 50 2.34 18.46 8.63
N ILE A 51 2.89 19.55 9.19
CA ILE A 51 3.64 20.53 8.40
C ILE A 51 4.85 19.85 7.75
N SER A 52 5.65 19.08 8.49
CA SER A 52 6.79 18.36 7.91
C SER A 52 6.38 17.38 6.82
N PHE A 53 5.35 16.55 7.08
CA PHE A 53 4.79 15.65 6.07
C PHE A 53 4.33 16.41 4.82
N GLY A 54 3.58 17.50 4.99
CA GLY A 54 3.08 18.34 3.90
C GLY A 54 4.20 19.00 3.10
N ILE A 55 5.27 19.46 3.76
CA ILE A 55 6.46 20.01 3.10
C ILE A 55 7.06 18.96 2.16
N GLY A 56 7.31 17.74 2.66
CA GLY A 56 7.86 16.68 1.83
C GLY A 56 6.96 16.28 0.66
N PHE A 57 5.65 16.24 0.90
CA PHE A 57 4.64 15.98 -0.13
C PHE A 57 4.71 17.04 -1.26
N VAL A 58 4.65 18.32 -0.91
CA VAL A 58 4.68 19.42 -1.89
C VAL A 58 6.02 19.50 -2.61
N LEU A 59 7.13 19.37 -1.88
CA LEU A 59 8.48 19.36 -2.47
C LEU A 59 8.63 18.24 -3.50
N PHE A 60 8.10 17.05 -3.21
CA PHE A 60 8.14 15.95 -4.17
C PHE A 60 7.31 16.26 -5.43
N LEU A 61 6.13 16.87 -5.32
CA LEU A 61 5.36 17.27 -6.50
C LEU A 61 6.12 18.26 -7.38
N ILE A 62 6.88 19.18 -6.79
CA ILE A 62 7.76 20.09 -7.54
C ILE A 62 8.85 19.30 -8.26
N VAL A 63 9.53 18.38 -7.56
CA VAL A 63 10.53 17.47 -8.13
C VAL A 63 9.94 16.65 -9.29
N TRP A 64 8.71 16.14 -9.15
CA TRP A 64 8.02 15.41 -10.19
C TRP A 64 7.81 16.24 -11.45
N VAL A 65 7.38 17.49 -11.33
CA VAL A 65 7.19 18.38 -12.47
C VAL A 65 8.50 18.60 -13.23
N ILE A 66 9.62 18.74 -12.52
CA ILE A 66 10.94 19.00 -13.12
C ILE A 66 11.55 17.72 -13.73
N PHE A 67 11.45 16.58 -13.04
CA PHE A 67 12.15 15.34 -13.38
C PHE A 67 11.24 14.22 -13.89
N ARG A 68 10.04 14.56 -14.39
CA ARG A 68 8.97 13.62 -14.77
C ARG A 68 9.48 12.40 -15.54
N ARG A 69 10.27 12.61 -16.60
CA ARG A 69 10.74 11.51 -17.47
C ARG A 69 11.63 10.50 -16.75
N ALA A 70 12.49 10.96 -15.84
CA ALA A 70 13.36 10.08 -15.06
C ALA A 70 12.54 9.30 -14.01
N LEU A 71 11.60 9.98 -13.36
CA LEU A 71 10.81 9.41 -12.28
C LEU A 71 9.71 8.45 -12.77
N GLN A 72 9.18 8.63 -13.99
CA GLN A 72 8.22 7.71 -14.60
C GLN A 72 8.70 6.25 -14.60
N VAL A 73 9.99 6.04 -14.79
CA VAL A 73 10.59 4.70 -14.77
C VAL A 73 10.58 4.13 -13.36
N VAL A 74 10.83 4.97 -12.36
CA VAL A 74 10.76 4.58 -10.95
C VAL A 74 9.32 4.28 -10.54
N CYS A 75 8.33 5.07 -10.99
CA CYS A 75 6.90 4.77 -10.79
C CYS A 75 6.52 3.43 -11.43
N THR A 76 6.99 3.18 -12.66
CA THR A 76 6.74 1.90 -13.34
C THR A 76 7.40 0.74 -12.61
N PHE A 77 8.61 0.94 -12.09
CA PHE A 77 9.29 -0.05 -11.26
C PHE A 77 8.51 -0.37 -9.99
N GLU A 78 8.02 0.66 -9.29
CA GLU A 78 7.23 0.47 -8.07
C GLU A 78 5.90 -0.24 -8.37
N HIS A 79 5.26 0.08 -9.50
CA HIS A 79 4.03 -0.58 -9.96
C HIS A 79 4.23 -2.08 -10.13
N GLU A 80 5.26 -2.48 -10.89
CA GLU A 80 5.58 -3.89 -11.10
C GLU A 80 6.10 -4.59 -9.83
N LEU A 81 6.86 -3.86 -9.00
CA LEU A 81 7.32 -4.38 -7.71
C LEU A 81 6.13 -4.71 -6.81
N THR A 82 5.08 -3.89 -6.83
CA THR A 82 3.87 -4.13 -6.06
C THR A 82 3.17 -5.42 -6.49
N HIS A 83 3.05 -5.66 -7.81
CA HIS A 83 2.57 -6.95 -8.32
C HIS A 83 3.43 -8.13 -7.85
N LEU A 84 4.76 -7.98 -7.86
CA LEU A 84 5.68 -9.01 -7.40
C LEU A 84 5.51 -9.31 -5.91
N VAL A 85 5.47 -8.28 -5.06
CA VAL A 85 5.28 -8.43 -3.61
C VAL A 85 3.98 -9.18 -3.31
N PHE A 86 2.88 -8.78 -3.93
CA PHE A 86 1.61 -9.48 -3.76
C PHE A 86 1.65 -10.89 -4.35
N GLY A 87 2.30 -11.09 -5.48
CA GLY A 87 2.55 -12.41 -6.06
C GLY A 87 3.22 -13.35 -5.06
N LEU A 88 4.28 -12.89 -4.39
CA LEU A 88 5.00 -13.63 -3.36
C LEU A 88 4.13 -13.93 -2.13
N LEU A 89 3.33 -12.95 -1.67
CA LEU A 89 2.39 -13.16 -0.56
C LEU A 89 1.34 -14.24 -0.88
N PHE A 90 0.96 -14.39 -2.15
CA PHE A 90 0.08 -15.46 -2.63
C PHE A 90 0.83 -16.69 -3.14
N LEU A 91 2.11 -16.84 -2.78
CA LEU A 91 2.98 -17.97 -3.10
C LEU A 91 3.08 -18.25 -4.61
N LYS A 92 2.99 -17.21 -5.43
CA LYS A 92 3.20 -17.28 -6.88
C LYS A 92 4.69 -17.17 -7.17
N ARG A 93 5.20 -18.03 -8.06
CA ARG A 93 6.62 -18.05 -8.41
C ARG A 93 6.92 -16.97 -9.46
N PRO A 94 7.86 -16.05 -9.21
CA PRO A 94 8.30 -15.09 -10.22
C PRO A 94 9.13 -15.78 -11.31
N HIS A 95 8.89 -15.41 -12.56
CA HIS A 95 9.62 -15.90 -13.73
C HIS A 95 10.40 -14.79 -14.41
N ALA A 96 9.87 -13.56 -14.43
CA ALA A 96 10.55 -12.40 -14.98
C ALA A 96 10.07 -11.13 -14.29
N PHE A 97 10.99 -10.18 -14.13
CA PHE A 97 10.73 -8.81 -13.67
C PHE A 97 11.51 -7.90 -14.62
N VAL A 98 10.80 -7.13 -15.44
CA VAL A 98 11.43 -6.26 -16.45
C VAL A 98 10.83 -4.87 -16.35
N VAL A 99 11.67 -3.86 -16.27
CA VAL A 99 11.27 -2.46 -16.30
C VAL A 99 12.19 -1.75 -17.29
N THR A 100 11.60 -0.98 -18.18
CA THR A 100 12.31 -0.29 -19.25
C THR A 100 12.04 1.21 -19.20
N LEU A 101 12.95 2.00 -19.77
CA LEU A 101 12.85 3.45 -19.80
C LEU A 101 11.74 3.98 -20.73
N ARG A 102 11.28 3.18 -21.70
CA ARG A 102 10.38 3.63 -22.78
C ARG A 102 9.19 2.72 -23.05
N GLU A 103 9.30 1.42 -22.77
CA GLU A 103 8.29 0.41 -23.11
C GLU A 103 7.45 -0.02 -21.90
N GLY A 104 7.62 0.68 -20.77
CA GLY A 104 6.96 0.37 -19.50
C GLY A 104 7.64 -0.77 -18.75
N GLY A 105 6.86 -1.52 -17.98
CA GLY A 105 7.32 -2.64 -17.19
C GLY A 105 6.35 -3.82 -17.27
N HIS A 106 6.82 -4.99 -16.90
CA HIS A 106 5.97 -6.16 -16.70
C HIS A 106 6.61 -7.17 -15.75
N VAL A 107 5.74 -7.80 -14.95
CA VAL A 107 6.06 -8.93 -14.09
C VAL A 107 5.37 -10.20 -14.57
N LYS A 108 6.15 -11.27 -14.74
CA LYS A 108 5.63 -12.62 -15.04
C LYS A 108 5.65 -13.47 -13.79
N LEU A 109 4.47 -13.87 -13.33
CA LEU A 109 4.26 -14.77 -12.19
C LEU A 109 3.65 -16.09 -12.68
N SER A 110 3.81 -17.15 -11.88
CA SER A 110 3.20 -18.47 -12.15
C SER A 110 1.66 -18.46 -12.18
N GLY A 111 1.04 -17.36 -11.75
CA GLY A 111 -0.39 -17.12 -11.80
C GLY A 111 -0.73 -15.79 -11.13
N SER A 112 -1.93 -15.28 -11.37
CA SER A 112 -2.44 -14.02 -10.80
C SER A 112 -3.79 -14.21 -10.13
N ASN A 113 -4.24 -13.21 -9.38
CA ASN A 113 -5.58 -13.10 -8.81
C ASN A 113 -5.98 -11.61 -8.76
N PHE A 114 -7.24 -11.34 -8.41
CA PHE A 114 -7.77 -9.96 -8.38
C PHE A 114 -6.96 -9.03 -7.46
N LEU A 115 -6.50 -9.52 -6.30
CA LEU A 115 -5.73 -8.69 -5.36
C LEU A 115 -4.34 -8.36 -5.91
N ILE A 116 -3.65 -9.33 -6.53
CA ILE A 116 -2.36 -9.09 -7.20
C ILE A 116 -2.55 -8.05 -8.31
N PHE A 117 -3.59 -8.20 -9.13
CA PHE A 117 -3.87 -7.27 -10.23
C PHE A 117 -4.20 -5.85 -9.76
N LEU A 118 -4.92 -5.70 -8.65
CA LEU A 118 -5.28 -4.38 -8.15
C LEU A 118 -4.23 -3.76 -7.21
N ALA A 119 -3.23 -4.53 -6.78
CA ALA A 119 -2.27 -4.14 -5.76
C ALA A 119 -1.64 -2.75 -5.98
N PRO A 120 -1.13 -2.40 -7.18
CA PRO A 120 -0.47 -1.11 -7.38
C PRO A 120 -1.41 0.10 -7.25
N TYR A 121 -2.72 -0.09 -7.34
CA TYR A 121 -3.68 1.01 -7.27
C TYR A 121 -4.09 1.37 -5.84
N PHE A 122 -3.90 0.47 -4.88
CA PHE A 122 -4.29 0.72 -3.49
C PHE A 122 -3.14 0.60 -2.49
N PHE A 123 -2.01 0.04 -2.88
CA PHE A 123 -0.90 -0.24 -1.99
C PHE A 123 0.33 0.62 -2.34
N PRO A 124 0.53 1.78 -1.67
CA PRO A 124 1.76 2.56 -1.77
C PRO A 124 2.95 1.80 -1.17
N THR A 125 3.64 1.01 -2.00
CA THR A 125 4.63 0.03 -1.54
C THR A 125 5.76 0.70 -0.77
N ILE A 126 6.28 1.82 -1.27
CA ILE A 126 7.35 2.57 -0.60
C ILE A 126 6.87 3.09 0.76
N SER A 127 5.70 3.72 0.83
CA SER A 127 5.17 4.25 2.09
C SER A 127 4.94 3.15 3.13
N TYR A 128 4.40 1.99 2.71
CA TYR A 128 4.21 0.85 3.61
C TYR A 128 5.52 0.28 4.13
N PHE A 129 6.59 0.26 3.31
CA PHE A 129 7.92 -0.13 3.78
C PHE A 129 8.56 0.92 4.69
N LEU A 130 8.24 2.20 4.52
CA LEU A 130 8.73 3.26 5.40
C LEU A 130 8.10 3.17 6.80
N ILE A 131 6.80 2.87 6.93
CA ILE A 131 6.08 2.83 8.22
C ILE A 131 6.84 2.08 9.34
N PRO A 132 7.30 0.83 9.16
CA PRO A 132 8.02 0.11 10.22
C PRO A 132 9.38 0.75 10.57
N ILE A 133 9.96 1.54 9.67
CA ILE A 133 11.21 2.26 9.96
C ILE A 133 10.97 3.35 11.02
N ALA A 134 9.75 3.90 11.12
CA ALA A 134 9.41 4.93 12.11
C ALA A 134 9.72 4.51 13.55
N PHE A 135 9.65 3.22 13.88
CA PHE A 135 9.94 2.69 15.22
C PHE A 135 11.40 2.86 15.62
N PHE A 136 12.30 3.03 14.65
CA PHE A 136 13.74 3.18 14.89
C PHE A 136 14.23 4.62 14.71
N VAL A 137 13.35 5.56 14.32
CA VAL A 137 13.72 6.96 14.07
C VAL A 137 13.73 7.75 15.38
N PRO A 138 14.84 8.40 15.75
CA PRO A 138 14.90 9.28 16.91
C PRO A 138 13.90 10.44 16.81
N ARG A 139 13.40 10.92 17.95
CA ARG A 139 12.40 12.01 17.99
C ARG A 139 12.88 13.28 17.26
N GLU A 140 14.17 13.57 17.31
CA GLU A 140 14.79 14.72 16.65
C GLU A 140 14.75 14.62 15.12
N SER A 141 14.87 13.41 14.57
CA SER A 141 14.82 13.14 13.13
C SER A 141 13.40 12.91 12.60
N MET A 142 12.40 12.83 13.48
CA MET A 142 11.02 12.55 13.12
C MET A 142 10.42 13.56 12.11
N PRO A 143 10.68 14.88 12.20
CA PRO A 143 10.23 15.82 11.17
C PRO A 143 10.74 15.47 9.77
N VAL A 144 12.05 15.19 9.64
CA VAL A 144 12.66 14.82 8.36
C VAL A 144 12.09 13.51 7.83
N TYR A 145 11.94 12.51 8.70
CA TYR A 145 11.33 11.23 8.35
C TYR A 145 9.88 11.41 7.87
N LEU A 146 9.08 12.25 8.53
CA LEU A 146 7.72 12.56 8.10
C LEU A 146 7.69 13.27 6.74
N SER A 147 8.65 14.16 6.45
CA SER A 147 8.81 14.74 5.12
C SER A 147 9.11 13.66 4.06
N ILE A 148 10.00 12.71 4.35
CA ILE A 148 10.28 11.59 3.44
C ILE A 148 9.02 10.73 3.22
N LEU A 149 8.26 10.47 4.28
CA LEU A 149 6.99 9.75 4.19
C LEU A 149 5.99 10.53 3.32
N GLY A 150 5.86 11.84 3.50
CA GLY A 150 5.02 12.70 2.66
C GLY A 150 5.42 12.69 1.20
N ALA A 151 6.73 12.77 0.92
CA ALA A 151 7.27 12.63 -0.43
C ALA A 151 6.95 11.25 -1.04
N SER A 152 7.05 10.17 -0.27
CA SER A 152 6.70 8.82 -0.75
C SER A 152 5.22 8.67 -1.11
N VAL A 153 4.34 9.34 -0.35
CA VAL A 153 2.90 9.34 -0.64
C VAL A 153 2.62 10.15 -1.91
N ALA A 154 3.24 11.32 -2.06
CA ALA A 154 3.14 12.10 -3.29
C ALA A 154 3.67 11.31 -4.51
N PHE A 155 4.78 10.57 -4.34
CA PHE A 155 5.34 9.70 -5.37
C PHE A 155 4.36 8.63 -5.85
N HIS A 156 3.61 8.00 -4.95
CA HIS A 156 2.62 6.99 -5.34
C HIS A 156 1.39 7.59 -6.05
N LEU A 157 1.11 8.88 -5.85
CA LEU A 157 -0.05 9.54 -6.45
C LEU A 157 0.18 10.01 -7.90
N VAL A 158 1.42 10.08 -8.37
CA VAL A 158 1.78 10.66 -9.68
C VAL A 158 2.13 9.62 -10.73
#